data_AF-A0A4Q3XYM2-F1
#
_entry.id   AF-A0A4Q3XYM2-F1
#
_cell.length_a   1.000
_cell.length_b   1.000
_cell.length_c   1.000
_cell.angle_alpha   90.00
_cell.angle_beta   90.00
_cell.angle_gamma   90.00
#
_symmetry.space_group_name_H-M   'P 1'
#
loop_
_entity.id
_entity.type
_entity.pdbx_description
1 polymer ?
#
loop_
_entity_poly.entity_id
_entity_poly.type
_entity_poly.pdbx_seq_one_letter_code
_entity_poly.pdbx_strand_id
1 'polypeptide(L)'
;MDTPALHAALKRALSKVDNNQSRFASAIGTSQQLVSYWINKERPLPAEYVLPAERAGLGSRHDLRPDLYPTEAAPAEARAA
;
A
#
# COMPACT_ATOMS: atom_id res chain seq x y z
N MET A 1 -8.82 12.95 -8.32
CA MET A 1 -8.82 11.56 -7.81
C MET A 1 -7.57 10.88 -8.34
N ASP A 2 -6.48 10.90 -7.57
CA ASP A 2 -5.16 10.39 -7.92
C ASP A 2 -5.08 8.84 -7.87
N THR A 3 -6.14 8.19 -8.35
CA THR A 3 -6.27 6.73 -8.50
C THR A 3 -5.10 6.07 -9.22
N PRO A 4 -4.52 6.62 -10.32
CA PRO A 4 -3.38 5.97 -10.98
C PRO A 4 -2.15 5.87 -10.07
N ALA A 5 -1.91 6.83 -9.17
CA ALA A 5 -0.79 6.81 -8.25
C ALA A 5 -0.94 5.72 -7.17
N LEU A 6 -2.15 5.55 -6.64
CA LEU A 6 -2.45 4.53 -5.63
C LEU A 6 -2.43 3.10 -6.21
N HIS A 7 -2.92 2.93 -7.44
CA HIS A 7 -2.80 1.66 -8.16
C HIS A 7 -1.34 1.30 -8.44
N ALA A 8 -0.53 2.28 -8.85
CA ALA A 8 0.91 2.08 -9.01
C ALA A 8 1.60 1.72 -7.69
N ALA A 9 1.12 2.23 -6.54
CA ALA A 9 1.62 1.82 -5.23
C ALA A 9 1.32 0.34 -4.93
N LEU A 10 0.11 -0.15 -5.23
CA LEU A 10 -0.22 -1.58 -5.12
C LEU A 10 0.69 -2.45 -5.99
N LYS A 11 0.95 -2.06 -7.24
CA LYS A 11 1.87 -2.79 -8.13
C LYS A 11 3.31 -2.81 -7.59
N ARG A 12 3.78 -1.70 -7.01
CA ARG A 12 5.09 -1.63 -6.34
C ARG A 12 5.16 -2.53 -5.10
N ALA A 13 4.05 -2.70 -4.39
CA ALA A 13 3.99 -3.64 -3.26
C ALA A 13 4.06 -5.10 -3.73
N LEU A 14 3.40 -5.42 -4.84
CA LEU A 14 3.46 -6.74 -5.47
C LEU A 14 4.86 -7.10 -5.98
N SER A 15 5.64 -6.14 -6.46
CA SER A 15 7.01 -6.42 -6.91
C SER A 15 7.94 -6.83 -5.76
N LYS A 16 7.62 -6.51 -4.50
CA LYS A 16 8.33 -7.00 -3.31
C LYS A 16 8.19 -8.51 -3.07
N VAL A 17 7.22 -9.14 -3.72
CA VAL A 17 6.96 -10.59 -3.65
C VAL A 17 7.03 -11.23 -5.04
N ASP A 18 7.99 -10.79 -5.86
CA ASP A 18 8.26 -11.34 -7.20
C ASP A 18 7.05 -11.24 -8.15
N ASN A 19 6.18 -10.22 -7.94
CA ASN A 19 4.89 -10.07 -8.63
C ASN A 19 3.94 -11.28 -8.47
N ASN A 20 4.15 -12.10 -7.44
CA ASN A 20 3.33 -13.26 -7.15
C ASN A 20 2.12 -12.85 -6.29
N GLN A 21 0.95 -12.78 -6.93
CA GLN A 21 -0.29 -12.39 -6.28
C GLN A 21 -0.73 -13.34 -5.15
N SER A 22 -0.42 -14.64 -5.26
CA SER A 22 -0.73 -15.61 -4.20
C SER A 22 0.11 -15.36 -2.96
N ARG A 23 1.43 -15.12 -3.11
CA ARG A 23 2.32 -14.78 -2.00
C ARG A 23 1.94 -13.45 -1.35
N PHE A 24 1.60 -12.45 -2.16
CA PHE A 24 1.07 -11.18 -1.66
C PHE A 24 -0.18 -11.39 -0.82
N ALA A 25 -1.16 -12.13 -1.35
CA ALA A 25 -2.41 -12.39 -0.68
C ALA A 25 -2.21 -13.12 0.65
N SER A 26 -1.37 -14.15 0.68
CA SER A 26 -1.02 -14.88 1.91
C SER A 26 -0.34 -13.98 2.94
N ALA A 27 0.53 -13.05 2.52
CA ALA A 27 1.23 -12.15 3.42
C ALA A 27 0.31 -11.15 4.13
N ILE A 28 -0.77 -10.72 3.47
CA ILE A 28 -1.74 -9.76 4.03
C ILE A 28 -3.03 -10.39 4.54
N GLY A 29 -3.15 -11.73 4.46
CA GLY A 29 -4.31 -12.48 4.95
C GLY A 29 -5.56 -12.38 4.06
N THR A 30 -5.40 -12.35 2.73
CA THR A 30 -6.52 -12.32 1.77
C THR A 30 -6.40 -13.40 0.69
N SER A 31 -7.29 -13.40 -0.31
CA SER A 31 -7.25 -14.33 -1.45
C SER A 31 -6.57 -13.73 -2.67
N GLN A 32 -5.89 -14.57 -3.46
CA GLN A 32 -5.26 -14.14 -4.73
C GLN A 32 -6.29 -13.56 -5.72
N GLN A 33 -7.52 -14.09 -5.71
CA GLN A 33 -8.62 -13.60 -6.56
C GLN A 33 -8.97 -12.15 -6.25
N LEU A 34 -8.98 -11.77 -4.97
CA LEU A 34 -9.27 -10.41 -4.56
C LEU A 34 -8.15 -9.44 -4.97
N VAL A 35 -6.89 -9.88 -4.88
CA VAL A 35 -5.73 -9.13 -5.38
C VAL A 35 -5.82 -8.91 -6.89
N SER A 36 -6.14 -9.96 -7.66
CA SER A 36 -6.37 -9.86 -9.11
C SER A 36 -7.49 -8.89 -9.44
N TYR A 37 -8.60 -8.93 -8.70
CA TYR A 37 -9.71 -7.98 -8.87
C TYR A 37 -9.26 -6.52 -8.68
N TRP A 38 -8.48 -6.20 -7.65
CA TRP A 38 -7.97 -4.85 -7.46
C TRP A 38 -7.07 -4.41 -8.61
N ILE A 39 -6.17 -5.29 -9.07
CA ILE A 39 -5.26 -4.98 -10.16
C ILE A 39 -6.02 -4.68 -11.46
N ASN A 40 -6.97 -5.56 -11.82
CA ASN A 40 -7.73 -5.47 -13.07
C ASN A 40 -8.73 -4.31 -13.09
N LYS A 41 -9.21 -3.89 -11.92
CA LYS A 41 -10.10 -2.73 -11.77
C LYS A 41 -9.33 -1.44 -11.44
N GLU A 42 -8.00 -1.48 -11.50
CA GLU A 42 -7.12 -0.35 -11.22
C GLU A 42 -7.44 0.31 -9.87
N ARG A 43 -7.79 -0.53 -8.88
CA ARG A 43 -8.17 -0.10 -7.55
C ARG A 43 -6.94 -0.05 -6.64
N PRO A 44 -6.92 0.91 -5.71
CA PRO A 44 -5.90 0.96 -4.68
C PRO A 44 -6.01 -0.23 -3.72
N LEU A 45 -4.96 -0.46 -2.94
CA LEU A 45 -5.02 -1.39 -1.81
C LEU A 45 -6.09 -0.91 -0.80
N PRO A 46 -7.08 -1.76 -0.43
CA PRO A 46 -8.07 -1.37 0.55
C PRO A 46 -7.43 -1.07 1.91
N ALA A 47 -8.04 -0.16 2.67
CA ALA A 47 -7.49 0.39 3.90
C ALA A 47 -7.15 -0.69 4.95
N GLU A 48 -8.01 -1.70 5.06
CA GLU A 48 -7.88 -2.84 5.97
C GLU A 48 -6.62 -3.68 5.74
N TYR A 49 -6.09 -3.68 4.51
CA TYR A 49 -4.88 -4.44 4.13
C TYR A 49 -3.59 -3.61 4.15
N VAL A 50 -3.68 -2.30 4.41
CA VAL A 50 -2.49 -1.41 4.43
C VAL A 50 -1.54 -1.76 5.57
N LEU A 51 -2.05 -1.90 6.80
CA LEU A 51 -1.23 -2.24 7.97
C LEU A 51 -0.67 -3.68 7.89
N PRO A 52 -1.44 -4.70 7.45
CA PRO A 52 -0.88 -6.01 7.13
C PRO A 52 0.25 -5.96 6.09
N ALA A 53 0.07 -5.19 5.01
CA ALA A 53 1.10 -5.04 3.97
C ALA A 53 2.37 -4.39 4.52
N GLU A 54 2.23 -3.37 5.37
CA GLU A 54 3.35 -2.70 6.04
C GLU A 54 4.10 -3.65 6.98
N ARG A 55 3.37 -4.41 7.81
CA ARG A 55 3.96 -5.44 8.69
C ARG A 55 4.68 -6.54 7.92
N ALA A 56 4.19 -6.89 6.74
CA ALA A 56 4.82 -7.85 5.85
C ALA A 56 6.01 -7.27 5.05
N GLY A 57 6.34 -5.98 5.22
CA GLY A 57 7.45 -5.33 4.52
C GLY A 57 7.17 -5.02 3.04
N LEU A 58 5.90 -4.99 2.62
CA LEU A 58 5.49 -4.81 1.23
C LEU A 58 5.37 -3.33 0.83
N GLY A 59 5.54 -2.40 1.78
CA GLY A 59 5.52 -0.96 1.55
C GLY A 59 5.12 -0.20 2.81
N SER A 60 5.48 1.08 2.88
CA SER A 60 5.01 1.95 3.97
C SER A 60 3.55 2.33 3.75
N ARG A 61 2.77 2.46 4.83
CA ARG A 61 1.37 2.94 4.73
C ARG A 61 1.25 4.31 4.05
N HIS A 62 2.27 5.15 4.22
CA HIS A 62 2.36 6.48 3.62
C HIS A 62 2.53 6.43 2.09
N ASP A 63 3.17 5.38 1.57
CA ASP A 63 3.31 5.18 0.11
C ASP A 63 2.09 4.47 -0.48
N LEU A 64 1.53 3.50 0.25
CA LEU A 64 0.41 2.68 -0.20
C LEU A 64 -0.90 3.46 -0.25
N ARG A 65 -1.15 4.28 0.77
CA ARG A 65 -2.37 5.08 0.94
C ARG A 65 -2.04 6.44 1.56
N PRO A 66 -1.33 7.33 0.84
CA PRO A 66 -1.08 8.71 1.28
C PRO A 66 -2.37 9.50 1.55
N ASP A 67 -3.48 9.11 0.94
CA ASP A 67 -4.81 9.68 1.17
C ASP A 67 -5.37 9.37 2.57
N LEU A 68 -4.94 8.25 3.17
CA LEU A 68 -5.30 7.86 4.54
C LEU A 68 -4.20 8.16 5.55
N TYR A 69 -2.94 8.09 5.12
CA TYR A 69 -1.76 8.24 5.95
C TYR A 69 -0.85 9.32 5.34
N PRO A 70 -1.26 10.60 5.36
CA PRO A 70 -0.39 11.67 4.90
C PRO A 70 0.90 11.66 5.71
N THR A 71 2.04 11.81 5.06
CA THR A 71 3.29 12.09 5.76
C THR A 71 3.16 13.50 6.33
N GLU A 72 2.90 13.61 7.63
CA GLU A 72 3.20 14.84 8.35
C GLU A 72 4.71 15.04 8.18
N ALA A 73 5.11 15.87 7.22
CA ALA A 73 6.46 16.37 7.17
C ALA A 73 6.73 16.92 8.57
N ALA A 74 7.68 16.30 9.28
CA ALA A 74 7.99 16.63 10.66
C ALA A 74 7.99 18.15 10.83
N PRO A 75 7.33 18.71 11.87
CA PRO A 75 7.39 20.14 12.10
C PRO A 75 8.86 20.51 12.32
N ALA A 76 9.47 21.12 11.32
CA ALA A 76 10.87 21.49 11.32
C ALA A 76 11.17 22.67 12.27
N GLU A 77 10.18 23.19 13.01
CA GLU A 77 10.33 24.41 13.81
C GLU A 77 9.66 24.32 15.17
N ALA A 78 10.08 23.38 16.02
CA ALA A 78 9.76 23.39 17.46
C ALA A 78 11.00 23.30 18.35
N ARG A 79 12.13 23.83 17.86
CA ARG A 79 13.36 23.96 18.64
C ARG A 79 14.08 25.28 18.34
N ALA A 80 13.41 26.38 18.64
CA ALA A 80 14.04 27.67 18.90
C ALA A 80 13.43 28.21 20.20
N ALA A 81 14.02 27.81 21.32
CA ALA A 81 13.79 28.37 22.65
C ALA A 81 15.15 28.51 23.33
#